data_AF-A0A7C7HVS3-F1
#
_entry.id   AF-A0A7C7HVS3-F1
#
_cell.length_a   1.000
_cell.length_b   1.000
_cell.length_c   1.000
_cell.angle_alpha   90.00
_cell.angle_beta   90.00
_cell.angle_gamma   90.00
#
_symmetry.space_group_name_H-M   'P 1'
#
loop_
_entity.id
_entity.type
_entity.pdbx_description
1 polymer ?
#
loop_
_entity_poly.entity_id
_entity_poly.type
_entity_poly.pdbx_seq_one_letter_code
_entity_poly.pdbx_strand_id
1 'polypeptide(L)'
;MEILVSDRDQELTADLLNEAHQGKIVVGGSFISLETYKKALSLQIAGVVVGGFNYYDLEEILGYTLGVAITGSEDLVTSLVLTEGYGNIRMGSRTFDLLKEHDGKFVSINGATQIRAGVIRPEIVIPLQESEIPDTPVYESEEKGIGKGSLVRVIRAPYFGRMGEVMSLPPELQQMESETMVRVAKVKIDNDVFSIPRANLEMVETD
;
A
#
# COMPACT_ATOMS: atom_id res chain seq x y z
N MET A 1 4.85 17.86 3.03
CA MET A 1 3.81 17.14 2.30
C MET A 1 2.60 18.05 2.24
N GLU A 2 1.87 18.06 1.14
CA GLU A 2 0.62 18.82 1.01
C GLU A 2 -0.47 17.92 0.43
N ILE A 3 -1.61 17.84 1.12
CA ILE A 3 -2.81 17.17 0.63
C ILE A 3 -3.56 18.13 -0.29
N LEU A 4 -3.69 17.77 -1.57
CA LEU A 4 -4.27 18.67 -2.58
C LEU A 4 -5.73 18.37 -2.92
N VAL A 5 -6.30 17.32 -2.32
CA VAL A 5 -7.69 16.92 -2.52
C VAL A 5 -8.45 16.87 -1.20
N SER A 6 -9.77 17.01 -1.25
CA SER A 6 -10.59 17.02 -0.03
C SER A 6 -10.95 15.63 0.49
N ASP A 7 -11.02 14.64 -0.41
CA ASP A 7 -11.36 13.24 -0.12
C ASP A 7 -10.55 12.25 -0.96
N ARG A 8 -10.58 10.98 -0.57
CA ARG A 8 -9.82 9.87 -1.17
C ARG A 8 -10.30 9.43 -2.56
N ASP A 9 -11.52 9.78 -2.95
CA ASP A 9 -12.10 9.41 -4.24
C ASP A 9 -11.68 10.40 -5.35
N GLN A 10 -11.28 11.62 -4.98
CA GLN A 10 -10.86 12.67 -5.91
C GLN A 10 -9.53 12.37 -6.61
N GLU A 11 -9.50 12.60 -7.92
CA GLU A 11 -8.29 12.57 -8.72
C GLU A 11 -7.43 13.81 -8.45
N LEU A 12 -6.11 13.66 -8.51
CA LEU A 12 -5.19 14.77 -8.55
C LEU A 12 -5.15 15.32 -9.98
N THR A 13 -5.78 16.47 -10.19
CA THR A 13 -5.89 17.13 -11.49
C THR A 13 -4.83 18.21 -11.68
N ALA A 14 -4.54 18.55 -12.94
CA ALA A 14 -3.49 19.50 -13.30
C ALA A 14 -3.68 20.88 -12.66
N ASP A 15 -4.91 21.38 -12.56
CA ASP A 15 -5.23 22.69 -11.98
C ASP A 15 -4.89 22.80 -10.48
N LEU A 16 -4.83 21.66 -9.77
CA LEU A 16 -4.40 21.62 -8.37
C LEU A 16 -2.90 21.82 -8.22
N LEU A 17 -2.09 21.68 -9.28
CA LEU A 17 -0.64 21.84 -9.22
C LEU A 17 -0.20 23.25 -9.65
N ASN A 18 0.66 23.88 -8.86
CA ASN A 18 1.23 25.19 -9.15
C ASN A 18 2.69 25.31 -8.62
N GLU A 19 3.34 26.44 -8.90
CA GLU A 19 4.76 26.68 -8.56
C GLU A 19 5.06 26.58 -7.06
N ALA A 20 4.07 26.80 -6.17
CA ALA A 20 4.28 26.66 -4.73
C ALA A 20 4.54 25.22 -4.29
N HIS A 21 4.32 24.23 -5.18
CA HIS A 21 4.55 22.81 -4.91
C HIS A 21 5.95 22.34 -5.33
N GLN A 22 6.76 23.22 -5.93
CA GLN A 22 8.15 22.90 -6.30
C GLN A 22 8.93 22.37 -5.07
N GLY A 23 9.63 21.26 -5.25
CA GLY A 23 10.43 20.61 -4.20
C GLY A 23 9.60 19.98 -3.06
N LYS A 24 8.27 20.02 -3.12
CA LYS A 24 7.38 19.39 -2.13
C LYS A 24 6.94 18.02 -2.60
N ILE A 25 6.43 17.25 -1.65
CA ILE A 25 5.71 16.01 -1.91
C ILE A 25 4.22 16.32 -1.78
N VAL A 26 3.46 16.02 -2.82
CA VAL A 26 2.01 16.26 -2.89
C VAL A 26 1.26 14.94 -2.84
N VAL A 27 0.06 14.98 -2.26
CA VAL A 27 -0.80 13.80 -2.11
C VAL A 27 -2.15 14.09 -2.75
N GLY A 28 -2.58 13.15 -3.60
CA GLY A 28 -3.94 13.08 -4.14
C GLY A 28 -4.76 11.97 -3.48
N GLY A 29 -5.95 11.73 -4.00
CA GLY A 29 -6.85 10.67 -3.51
C GLY A 29 -6.70 9.41 -4.34
N SER A 30 -7.39 9.36 -5.46
CA SER A 30 -7.54 8.14 -6.26
C SER A 30 -6.52 8.01 -7.38
N PHE A 31 -6.43 8.99 -8.27
CA PHE A 31 -5.71 8.80 -9.52
C PHE A 31 -4.97 10.07 -9.93
N ILE A 32 -3.92 9.92 -10.73
CA ILE A 32 -3.27 11.02 -11.44
C ILE A 32 -3.15 10.65 -12.93
N SER A 33 -3.51 11.57 -13.82
CA SER A 33 -3.35 11.38 -15.27
C SER A 33 -1.90 11.61 -15.72
N LEU A 34 -1.52 11.06 -16.88
CA LEU A 34 -0.23 11.35 -17.51
C LEU A 34 0.03 12.85 -17.68
N GLU A 35 -0.99 13.61 -18.12
CA GLU A 35 -0.90 15.06 -18.27
C GLU A 35 -0.54 15.74 -16.94
N THR A 36 -1.24 15.36 -15.87
CA THR A 36 -1.01 15.94 -14.54
C THR A 36 0.36 15.54 -13.99
N TYR A 37 0.79 14.30 -14.21
CA TYR A 37 2.12 13.85 -13.79
C TYR A 37 3.24 14.57 -14.56
N LYS A 38 3.08 14.78 -15.87
CA LYS A 38 4.01 15.61 -16.65
C LYS A 38 4.07 17.06 -16.17
N LYS A 39 2.95 17.62 -15.71
CA LYS A 39 2.94 18.93 -15.05
C LYS A 39 3.70 18.91 -13.72
N ALA A 40 3.58 17.85 -12.92
CA ALA A 40 4.37 17.71 -11.70
C ALA A 40 5.88 17.68 -11.98
N LEU A 41 6.29 16.93 -13.02
CA LEU A 41 7.67 16.91 -13.51
C LEU A 41 8.17 18.30 -13.93
N SER A 42 7.37 19.03 -14.72
CA SER A 42 7.76 20.36 -15.20
C SER A 42 7.86 21.41 -14.09
N LEU A 43 7.04 21.28 -13.05
CA LEU A 43 7.08 22.11 -11.84
C LEU A 43 8.16 21.68 -10.84
N GLN A 44 8.92 20.63 -11.13
CA GLN A 44 9.93 20.06 -10.24
C GLN A 44 9.38 19.73 -8.84
N ILE A 45 8.16 19.19 -8.79
CA ILE A 45 7.60 18.61 -7.57
C ILE A 45 8.45 17.41 -7.19
N ALA A 46 8.88 17.31 -5.93
CA ALA A 46 9.79 16.23 -5.50
C ALA A 46 9.11 14.86 -5.49
N GLY A 47 7.80 14.82 -5.25
CA GLY A 47 7.07 13.56 -5.23
C GLY A 47 5.56 13.69 -5.31
N VAL A 48 4.91 12.64 -5.80
CA VAL A 48 3.47 12.48 -5.90
C VAL A 48 3.06 11.15 -5.25
N VAL A 49 2.12 11.20 -4.32
CA VAL A 49 1.48 10.02 -3.71
C VAL A 49 0.01 9.98 -4.09
N VAL A 50 -0.45 8.89 -4.70
CA VAL A 50 -1.85 8.69 -5.10
C VAL A 50 -2.28 7.23 -4.95
N GLY A 51 -3.60 6.97 -5.05
CA GLY A 51 -4.16 5.62 -5.12
C GLY A 51 -3.59 4.79 -6.29
N GLY A 52 -3.67 5.32 -7.50
CA GLY A 52 -3.18 4.63 -8.68
C GLY A 52 -2.83 5.51 -9.88
N PHE A 53 -2.27 4.85 -10.89
CA PHE A 53 -1.79 5.43 -12.14
C PHE A 53 -1.98 4.45 -13.30
N ASN A 54 -2.05 4.93 -14.54
CA ASN A 54 -2.19 4.04 -15.68
C ASN A 54 -0.84 3.40 -16.04
N TYR A 55 -0.78 2.07 -16.05
CA TYR A 55 0.44 1.32 -16.36
C TYR A 55 1.03 1.70 -17.73
N TYR A 56 0.18 1.84 -18.75
CA TYR A 56 0.61 2.08 -20.11
C TYR A 56 1.21 3.48 -20.32
N ASP A 57 0.88 4.42 -19.43
CA ASP A 57 1.38 5.78 -19.50
C ASP A 57 2.84 5.88 -19.01
N LEU A 58 3.35 4.85 -18.31
CA LEU A 58 4.75 4.80 -17.86
C LEU A 58 5.73 4.80 -19.03
N GLU A 59 5.42 4.15 -20.14
CA GLU A 59 6.34 4.09 -21.28
C GLU A 59 6.64 5.48 -21.83
N GLU A 60 5.65 6.39 -21.82
CA GLU A 60 5.81 7.77 -22.28
C GLU A 60 6.65 8.62 -21.32
N ILE A 61 6.70 8.25 -20.03
CA ILE A 61 7.52 8.92 -19.01
C ILE A 61 8.95 8.39 -19.03
N LEU A 62 9.09 7.06 -19.06
CA LEU A 62 10.37 6.37 -18.89
C LEU A 62 11.14 6.26 -20.21
N GLY A 63 10.45 6.30 -21.36
CA GLY A 63 11.03 6.05 -22.67
C GLY A 63 11.28 4.58 -22.98
N TYR A 64 10.81 3.66 -22.14
CA TYR A 64 10.88 2.22 -22.32
C TYR A 64 9.72 1.52 -21.61
N THR A 65 9.34 0.34 -22.11
CA THR A 65 8.31 -0.48 -21.46
C THR A 65 8.88 -1.07 -20.16
N LEU A 66 8.28 -0.70 -19.03
CA LEU A 66 8.58 -1.33 -17.74
C LEU A 66 8.19 -2.82 -17.83
N GLY A 67 9.13 -3.73 -17.61
CA GLY A 67 8.90 -5.17 -17.70
C GLY A 67 8.55 -5.75 -16.34
N VAL A 68 9.57 -6.20 -15.63
CA VAL A 68 9.46 -6.50 -14.19
C VAL A 68 9.53 -5.16 -13.47
N ALA A 69 8.59 -4.87 -12.56
CA ALA A 69 8.57 -3.63 -11.78
C ALA A 69 9.80 -3.50 -10.87
N ILE A 70 10.91 -3.08 -11.46
CA ILE A 70 12.18 -2.73 -10.84
C ILE A 70 12.40 -1.26 -11.20
N THR A 71 12.29 -0.38 -10.20
CA THR A 71 12.33 1.08 -10.37
C THR A 71 13.23 1.70 -9.30
N GLY A 72 13.53 2.99 -9.44
CA GLY A 72 14.35 3.78 -8.51
C GLY A 72 15.72 4.17 -9.08
N SER A 73 16.01 3.84 -10.34
CA SER A 73 17.24 4.25 -11.03
C SER A 73 16.98 5.29 -12.13
N GLU A 74 15.73 5.67 -12.34
CA GLU A 74 15.33 6.59 -13.39
C GLU A 74 15.68 8.04 -13.03
N ASP A 75 16.11 8.80 -14.04
CA ASP A 75 16.49 10.22 -13.89
C ASP A 75 15.24 11.11 -13.95
N LEU A 76 14.37 10.97 -12.96
CA LEU A 76 13.14 11.75 -12.80
C LEU A 76 13.20 12.55 -11.50
N VAL A 77 12.92 13.85 -11.59
CA VAL A 77 12.87 14.75 -10.42
C VAL A 77 11.68 14.44 -9.50
N THR A 78 10.58 13.95 -10.07
CA THR A 78 9.35 13.62 -9.33
C THR A 78 9.27 12.13 -9.13
N SER A 79 9.30 11.67 -7.88
CA SER A 79 9.02 10.28 -7.53
C SER A 79 7.50 10.03 -7.51
N LEU A 80 7.05 8.91 -8.10
CA LEU A 80 5.64 8.49 -8.06
C LEU A 80 5.48 7.30 -7.10
N VAL A 81 4.62 7.45 -6.10
CA VAL A 81 4.25 6.38 -5.17
C VAL A 81 2.77 6.07 -5.34
N LEU A 82 2.48 4.81 -5.68
CA LEU A 82 1.12 4.30 -5.79
C LEU A 82 0.81 3.48 -4.55
N THR A 83 -0.26 3.82 -3.87
CA THR A 83 -0.71 3.10 -2.67
C THR A 83 -1.44 1.80 -3.03
N GLU A 84 -2.26 1.82 -4.08
CA GLU A 84 -3.09 0.67 -4.49
C GLU A 84 -2.67 0.04 -5.84
N GLY A 85 -1.73 0.66 -6.55
CA GLY A 85 -1.14 0.13 -7.78
C GLY A 85 -1.70 0.73 -9.06
N TYR A 86 -1.85 -0.06 -10.12
CA TYR A 86 -2.21 0.45 -11.44
C TYR A 86 -3.72 0.47 -11.69
N GLY A 87 -4.20 1.56 -12.28
CA GLY A 87 -5.61 1.82 -12.55
C GLY A 87 -6.12 3.05 -11.79
N ASN A 88 -7.38 3.41 -12.03
CA ASN A 88 -8.07 4.42 -11.24
C ASN A 88 -8.63 3.76 -9.98
N ILE A 89 -7.86 3.81 -8.90
CA ILE A 89 -8.16 3.13 -7.64
C ILE A 89 -8.04 4.14 -6.52
N ARG A 90 -9.10 4.34 -5.74
CA ARG A 90 -9.05 5.20 -4.55
C ARG A 90 -8.05 4.67 -3.51
N MET A 91 -7.18 5.55 -2.99
CA MET A 91 -6.29 5.23 -1.87
C MET A 91 -7.09 4.72 -0.67
N GLY A 92 -6.60 3.74 0.10
CA GLY A 92 -7.19 3.25 1.36
C GLY A 92 -7.62 4.36 2.33
N SER A 93 -8.74 4.20 3.03
CA SER A 93 -9.27 5.18 4.01
C SER A 93 -8.24 5.46 5.10
N ARG A 94 -7.75 4.41 5.75
CA ARG A 94 -6.69 4.46 6.76
C ARG A 94 -5.44 5.18 6.26
N THR A 95 -4.99 4.88 5.03
CA THR A 95 -3.80 5.49 4.44
C THR A 95 -4.01 6.98 4.19
N PHE A 96 -5.15 7.34 3.58
CA PHE A 96 -5.48 8.74 3.28
C PHE A 96 -5.62 9.56 4.56
N ASP A 97 -6.34 9.04 5.55
CA ASP A 97 -6.54 9.71 6.85
C ASP A 97 -5.21 9.91 7.58
N LEU A 98 -4.34 8.88 7.59
CA LEU A 98 -2.99 8.98 8.15
C LEU A 98 -2.16 10.06 7.46
N LEU A 99 -2.13 10.11 6.13
CA LEU A 99 -1.39 11.14 5.41
C LEU A 99 -1.97 12.54 5.69
N LYS A 100 -3.29 12.64 5.83
CA LYS A 100 -4.00 13.90 6.11
C LYS A 100 -3.72 14.44 7.51
N GLU A 101 -3.55 13.60 8.51
CA GLU A 101 -3.09 14.00 9.86
C GLU A 101 -1.71 14.67 9.86
N HIS A 102 -0.90 14.41 8.83
CA HIS A 102 0.44 14.93 8.64
C HIS A 102 0.54 15.98 7.52
N ASP A 103 -0.59 16.55 7.11
CA ASP A 103 -0.60 17.66 6.13
C ASP A 103 0.26 18.83 6.61
N GLY A 104 0.99 19.43 5.67
CA GLY A 104 1.95 20.52 5.93
C GLY A 104 3.27 20.09 6.61
N LYS A 105 3.44 18.84 7.04
CA LYS A 105 4.69 18.38 7.70
C LYS A 105 5.79 18.04 6.71
N PHE A 106 7.04 18.06 7.16
CA PHE A 106 8.15 17.53 6.38
C PHE A 106 7.96 16.03 6.16
N VAL A 107 8.24 15.55 4.95
CA VAL A 107 8.18 14.13 4.60
C VAL A 107 9.31 13.82 3.62
N SER A 108 9.81 12.59 3.66
CA SER A 108 10.70 12.05 2.64
C SER A 108 10.03 10.83 2.03
N ILE A 109 10.23 10.61 0.73
CA ILE A 109 9.75 9.41 0.05
C ILE A 109 10.87 8.75 -0.71
N ASN A 110 10.76 7.45 -0.86
CA ASN A 110 11.58 6.66 -1.76
C ASN A 110 10.62 5.78 -2.59
N GLY A 111 10.57 6.03 -3.89
CA GLY A 111 9.69 5.31 -4.82
C GLY A 111 10.30 4.02 -5.39
N ALA A 112 11.52 3.64 -4.97
CA ALA A 112 12.18 2.46 -5.49
C ALA A 112 11.40 1.19 -5.17
N THR A 113 11.22 0.33 -6.16
CA THR A 113 10.51 -0.94 -6.02
C THR A 113 11.36 -2.06 -6.60
N GLN A 114 11.45 -3.18 -5.89
CA GLN A 114 12.08 -4.41 -6.39
C GLN A 114 11.31 -5.63 -5.88
N ILE A 115 10.75 -6.41 -6.80
CA ILE A 115 9.79 -7.51 -6.48
C ILE A 115 10.43 -8.92 -6.42
N ARG A 116 11.74 -9.03 -6.64
CA ARG A 116 12.52 -10.29 -6.55
C ARG A 116 13.73 -10.06 -5.64
N ALA A 117 14.46 -11.13 -5.32
CA ALA A 117 15.66 -11.19 -4.46
C ALA A 117 16.22 -9.81 -4.02
N GLY A 118 16.20 -9.52 -2.71
CA GLY A 118 16.51 -8.17 -2.21
C GLY A 118 15.33 -7.22 -2.38
N VAL A 119 14.14 -7.65 -1.94
CA VAL A 119 12.89 -6.90 -2.10
C VAL A 119 13.02 -5.48 -1.54
N ILE A 120 12.69 -4.49 -2.36
CA ILE A 120 12.59 -3.08 -1.98
C ILE A 120 11.14 -2.67 -2.18
N ARG A 121 10.59 -1.98 -1.19
CA ARG A 121 9.24 -1.42 -1.25
C ARG A 121 9.35 0.11 -1.19
N PRO A 122 8.42 0.81 -1.86
CA PRO A 122 8.29 2.24 -1.65
C PRO A 122 8.04 2.53 -0.18
N GLU A 123 8.55 3.66 0.29
CA GLU A 123 8.39 4.14 1.66
C GLU A 123 8.05 5.62 1.68
N ILE A 124 7.22 5.99 2.64
CA ILE A 124 6.87 7.37 2.99
C ILE A 124 7.29 7.55 4.45
N VAL A 125 8.26 8.43 4.69
CA VAL A 125 8.88 8.65 6.00
C VAL A 125 8.50 10.04 6.50
N ILE A 126 7.67 10.08 7.54
CA ILE A 126 7.25 11.29 8.23
C ILE A 126 7.99 11.32 9.58
N PRO A 127 9.00 12.19 9.77
CA PRO A 127 9.66 12.30 11.06
C PRO A 127 8.70 12.91 12.08
N LEU A 128 8.63 12.27 13.24
CA LEU A 128 7.89 12.76 14.40
C LEU A 128 8.80 13.61 15.29
N GLN A 129 8.25 14.66 15.86
CA GLN A 129 8.87 15.38 16.96
C GLN A 129 8.81 14.54 18.24
N GLU A 130 9.70 14.81 19.20
CA GLU A 130 9.75 14.07 20.46
C GLU A 130 8.41 14.06 21.20
N SER A 131 7.67 15.18 21.19
CA SER A 131 6.34 15.30 21.78
C SER A 131 5.24 14.52 21.06
N GLU A 132 5.49 14.10 19.82
CA GLU A 132 4.56 13.32 19.00
C GLU A 132 4.84 11.81 19.12
N ILE A 133 5.98 11.43 19.72
CA ILE A 133 6.30 10.03 20.02
C ILE A 133 5.46 9.63 21.23
N PRO A 134 4.60 8.62 21.12
CA PRO A 134 3.81 8.15 22.26
C PRO A 134 4.71 7.67 23.41
N ASP A 135 4.46 8.12 24.63
CA ASP A 135 5.19 7.71 25.85
C ASP A 135 5.10 6.21 26.13
N THR A 136 4.05 5.58 25.59
CA THR A 136 3.86 4.13 25.65
C THR A 136 4.28 3.57 24.29
N PRO A 137 5.15 2.54 24.23
CA PRO A 137 5.48 1.92 22.95
C PRO A 137 4.18 1.54 22.23
N VAL A 138 4.06 1.93 20.96
CA VAL A 138 2.94 1.58 20.04
C VAL A 138 2.96 0.08 19.69
N TYR A 139 3.43 -0.77 20.61
CA TYR A 139 3.31 -2.23 20.57
C TYR A 139 2.05 -2.73 21.30
N GLU A 140 1.07 -1.86 21.51
CA GLU A 140 -0.34 -2.26 21.60
C GLU A 140 -1.11 -1.71 20.39
N SER A 141 -0.49 -1.64 19.20
CA SER A 141 -1.33 -1.72 18.01
C SER A 141 -1.97 -3.10 18.02
N GLU A 142 -3.29 -3.14 17.91
CA GLU A 142 -4.03 -4.36 17.58
C GLU A 142 -3.72 -4.86 16.16
N GLU A 143 -2.50 -4.63 15.62
CA GLU A 143 -1.95 -5.42 14.52
C GLU A 143 -1.58 -6.82 15.01
N LYS A 144 -2.55 -7.51 15.61
CA LYS A 144 -2.54 -8.95 15.68
C LYS A 144 -2.72 -9.42 14.26
N GLY A 145 -1.63 -9.65 13.53
CA GLY A 145 -1.68 -10.50 12.34
C GLY A 145 -2.54 -11.72 12.64
N ILE A 146 -3.35 -12.19 11.67
CA ILE A 146 -4.43 -13.20 11.81
C ILE A 146 -4.53 -13.82 13.21
N GLY A 147 -5.54 -13.37 13.97
CA GLY A 147 -5.86 -13.81 15.33
C GLY A 147 -7.11 -14.69 15.37
N LYS A 148 -7.45 -15.23 16.55
CA LYS A 148 -8.76 -15.86 16.77
C LYS A 148 -9.86 -14.81 16.63
N GLY A 149 -10.92 -15.11 15.89
CA GLY A 149 -12.01 -14.21 15.56
C GLY A 149 -11.76 -13.33 14.32
N SER A 150 -10.55 -13.34 13.76
CA SER A 150 -10.28 -12.59 12.53
C SER A 150 -11.08 -13.13 11.36
N LEU A 151 -11.71 -12.23 10.60
CA LEU A 151 -12.28 -12.54 9.29
C LEU A 151 -11.14 -12.64 8.28
N VAL A 152 -11.08 -13.76 7.57
CA VAL A 152 -10.00 -14.05 6.61
C VAL A 152 -10.56 -14.52 5.28
N ARG A 153 -9.81 -14.26 4.20
CA ARG A 153 -10.04 -14.85 2.87
C ARG A 153 -8.93 -15.84 2.56
N VAL A 154 -9.29 -16.98 1.97
CA VAL A 154 -8.31 -17.96 1.51
C VAL A 154 -7.77 -17.53 0.15
N ILE A 155 -6.45 -17.38 0.04
CA ILE A 155 -5.77 -16.88 -1.17
C ILE A 155 -5.09 -17.99 -2.00
N ARG A 156 -5.29 -19.26 -1.63
CA ARG A 156 -4.81 -20.42 -2.40
C ARG A 156 -5.84 -21.56 -2.48
N ALA A 157 -5.70 -22.39 -3.51
CA ALA A 157 -6.41 -23.67 -3.60
C ALA A 157 -6.15 -24.54 -2.34
N PRO A 158 -7.07 -25.44 -1.97
CA PRO A 158 -8.32 -25.76 -2.68
C PRO A 158 -9.49 -24.82 -2.37
N TYR A 159 -9.37 -23.92 -1.39
CA TYR A 159 -10.48 -23.10 -0.91
C TYR A 159 -10.42 -21.63 -1.38
N PHE A 160 -9.67 -21.36 -2.46
CA PHE A 160 -9.41 -20.01 -2.97
C PHE A 160 -10.69 -19.15 -3.04
N GLY A 161 -10.61 -17.91 -2.56
CA GLY A 161 -11.67 -16.92 -2.56
C GLY A 161 -12.71 -17.07 -1.44
N ARG A 162 -12.80 -18.22 -0.78
CA ARG A 162 -13.74 -18.43 0.34
C ARG A 162 -13.33 -17.59 1.54
N MET A 163 -14.33 -17.05 2.24
CA MET A 163 -14.14 -16.25 3.45
C MET A 163 -14.60 -17.05 4.67
N GLY A 164 -13.95 -16.83 5.81
CA GLY A 164 -14.31 -17.49 7.05
C GLY A 164 -13.71 -16.83 8.27
N GLU A 165 -14.10 -17.31 9.44
CA GLU A 165 -13.64 -16.79 10.72
C GLU A 165 -12.60 -17.74 11.34
N VAL A 166 -11.51 -17.19 11.87
CA VAL A 166 -10.48 -17.99 12.52
C VAL A 166 -10.94 -18.46 13.89
N MET A 167 -11.12 -19.77 14.05
CA MET A 167 -11.49 -20.39 15.32
C MET A 167 -10.31 -20.54 16.27
N SER A 168 -9.13 -20.90 15.75
CA SER A 168 -7.91 -21.07 16.53
C SER A 168 -6.65 -21.09 15.66
N LEU A 169 -5.51 -20.86 16.31
CA LEU A 169 -4.17 -20.83 15.70
C LEU A 169 -3.24 -21.77 16.46
N PRO A 170 -3.31 -23.09 16.21
CA PRO A 170 -2.46 -24.07 16.89
C PRO A 170 -0.98 -23.67 16.75
N PRO A 171 -0.20 -23.68 17.84
CA PRO A 171 1.21 -23.28 17.81
C PRO A 171 2.08 -24.35 17.14
N GLU A 172 1.68 -25.62 17.18
CA GLU A 172 2.43 -26.71 16.56
C GLU A 172 2.34 -26.67 15.03
N LEU A 173 3.41 -27.12 14.38
CA LEU A 173 3.40 -27.37 12.94
C LEU A 173 2.53 -28.60 12.64
N GLN A 174 1.74 -28.53 11.57
CA GLN A 174 0.96 -29.66 11.06
C GLN A 174 1.51 -30.11 9.72
N GLN A 175 1.52 -31.42 9.50
CA GLN A 175 1.90 -32.02 8.23
C GLN A 175 0.76 -31.86 7.23
N MET A 176 1.05 -31.27 6.08
CA MET A 176 0.11 -31.16 4.96
C MET A 176 0.13 -32.43 4.10
N GLU A 177 -0.80 -32.55 3.16
CA GLU A 177 -0.79 -33.63 2.15
C GLU A 177 0.52 -33.64 1.33
N SER A 178 1.17 -32.48 1.18
CA SER A 178 2.49 -32.33 0.56
C SER A 178 3.66 -32.74 1.48
N GLU A 179 3.37 -33.40 2.60
CA GLU A 179 4.32 -33.80 3.66
C GLU A 179 5.06 -32.64 4.34
N THR A 180 4.75 -31.40 3.99
CA THR A 180 5.40 -30.20 4.52
C THR A 180 4.84 -29.85 5.90
N MET A 181 5.72 -29.47 6.83
CA MET A 181 5.35 -29.02 8.16
C MET A 181 5.12 -27.51 8.15
N VAL A 182 3.88 -27.06 8.38
CA VAL A 182 3.51 -25.63 8.33
C VAL A 182 2.67 -25.22 9.52
N ARG A 183 2.68 -23.92 9.84
CA ARG A 183 1.74 -23.33 10.78
C ARG A 183 0.38 -23.19 10.12
N VAL A 184 -0.67 -23.65 10.80
CA VAL A 184 -2.05 -23.60 10.31
C VAL A 184 -2.94 -22.70 11.16
N ALA A 185 -4.09 -22.32 10.60
CA ALA A 185 -5.25 -21.80 11.31
C ALA A 185 -6.42 -22.76 11.13
N LYS A 186 -7.25 -22.93 12.16
CA LYS A 186 -8.57 -23.56 12.03
C LYS A 186 -9.55 -22.47 11.64
N VAL A 187 -10.07 -22.52 10.42
CA VAL A 187 -10.97 -21.49 9.88
C VAL A 187 -12.35 -22.11 9.68
N LYS A 188 -13.37 -21.48 10.27
CA LYS A 188 -14.76 -21.84 10.03
C LYS A 188 -15.22 -21.17 8.74
N ILE A 189 -15.56 -21.99 7.74
CA ILE A 189 -16.11 -21.54 6.47
C ILE A 189 -17.47 -22.20 6.33
N ASP A 190 -18.53 -21.39 6.24
CA ASP A 190 -19.92 -21.86 6.33
C ASP A 190 -20.16 -22.64 7.64
N ASN A 191 -20.48 -23.93 7.54
CA ASN A 191 -20.73 -24.81 8.69
C ASN A 191 -19.55 -25.73 9.04
N ASP A 192 -18.47 -25.71 8.26
CA ASP A 192 -17.34 -26.62 8.41
C ASP A 192 -16.08 -25.91 8.91
N VAL A 193 -15.19 -26.66 9.56
CA VAL A 193 -13.90 -26.15 10.06
C VAL A 193 -12.76 -26.76 9.28
N PHE A 194 -12.00 -25.92 8.59
CA PHE A 194 -10.86 -26.31 7.76
C PHE A 194 -9.53 -25.99 8.43
N SER A 195 -8.52 -26.84 8.21
CA SER A 195 -7.13 -26.56 8.59
C SER A 195 -6.42 -25.94 7.40
N ILE A 196 -6.09 -24.66 7.47
CA ILE A 196 -5.51 -23.91 6.34
C ILE A 196 -4.15 -23.34 6.75
N PRO A 197 -3.08 -23.49 5.95
CA PRO A 197 -1.80 -22.83 6.23
C PRO A 197 -1.99 -21.34 6.42
N ARG A 198 -1.37 -20.76 7.46
CA ARG A 198 -1.53 -19.33 7.76
C ARG A 198 -1.10 -18.44 6.59
N ALA A 199 -0.09 -18.87 5.84
CA ALA A 199 0.41 -18.19 4.64
C ALA A 199 -0.59 -18.19 3.45
N ASN A 200 -1.66 -18.98 3.53
CA ASN A 200 -2.71 -19.05 2.51
C ASN A 200 -3.96 -18.26 2.93
N LEU A 201 -3.86 -17.43 3.96
CA LEU A 201 -4.92 -16.59 4.46
C LEU A 201 -4.49 -15.13 4.40
N GLU A 202 -5.39 -14.25 3.99
CA GLU A 202 -5.27 -12.81 4.16
C GLU A 202 -6.38 -12.33 5.10
N MET A 203 -6.08 -11.33 5.93
CA MET A 203 -7.10 -10.69 6.76
C MET A 203 -7.99 -9.82 5.87
N VAL A 204 -9.29 -9.85 6.12
CA VAL A 204 -10.23 -8.94 5.47
C VAL A 204 -10.48 -7.78 6.41
N GLU A 205 -10.08 -6.58 6.01
CA GLU A 205 -10.52 -5.35 6.66
C GLU A 205 -11.91 -5.00 6.14
N THR A 206 -12.86 -4.83 7.04
CA THR A 206 -14.18 -4.25 6.73
C THR A 206 -14.12 -2.77 7.05
N ASP A 207 -14.30 -1.92 6.02
CA ASP A 207 -14.51 -0.47 6.11
C ASP A 207 -15.66 -0.12 7.09
#